data_AF-A0AAW2ZZM3-F1
#
_entry.id   AF-A0AAW2ZZM3-F1
#
_cell.length_a   1.000
_cell.length_b   1.000
_cell.length_c   1.000
_cell.angle_alpha   90.00
_cell.angle_beta   90.00
_cell.angle_gamma   90.00
#
_symmetry.space_group_name_H-M   'P 1'
#
loop_
_entity.id
_entity.type
_entity.pdbx_description
1 polymer ?
#
loop_
_entity_poly.entity_id
_entity_poly.type
_entity_poly.pdbx_seq_one_letter_code
_entity_poly.pdbx_strand_id
1 'polypeptide(L)'
;MKQISFRMIDRLCTQLLQEKHDTSRVDKLMAGGIRQGIVDKDTLPLIIQKTAVTQGEWCLALCVLQSQHLDAHRVRRDHNIWAIVDRGVPDNAASRNAARKALQAIYGSQLRKQTSPLIR
;
A
#
# COMPACT_ATOMS: atom_id res chain seq x y z
N MET A 1 22.29 8.37 0.04
CA MET A 1 20.95 8.05 -0.52
C MET A 1 21.07 6.76 -1.32
N LYS A 2 20.17 5.79 -1.10
CA LYS A 2 20.16 4.54 -1.88
C LYS A 2 19.64 4.86 -3.28
N GLN A 3 20.30 4.34 -4.32
CA GLN A 3 19.83 4.53 -5.70
C GLN A 3 18.57 3.70 -5.90
N ILE A 4 17.43 4.37 -6.09
CA ILE A 4 16.15 3.72 -6.34
C ILE A 4 16.15 3.20 -7.78
N SER A 5 15.98 1.88 -7.95
CA SER A 5 15.87 1.28 -9.27
C SER A 5 14.41 1.26 -9.72
N PHE A 6 13.97 2.33 -10.39
CA PHE A 6 12.60 2.45 -10.92
C PHE A 6 12.22 1.29 -11.83
N ARG A 7 13.15 0.77 -12.64
CA ARG A 7 12.91 -0.41 -13.49
C ARG A 7 12.49 -1.64 -12.70
N MET A 8 13.07 -1.84 -11.50
CA MET A 8 12.71 -2.98 -10.65
C MET A 8 11.38 -2.76 -9.96
N ILE A 9 11.08 -1.54 -9.53
CA ILE A 9 9.75 -1.17 -9.01
C ILE A 9 8.70 -1.40 -10.09
N ASP A 10 8.97 -0.98 -11.32
CA ASP A 10 8.05 -1.14 -12.44
C ASP A 10 7.74 -2.59 -12.73
N ARG A 11 8.78 -3.43 -12.76
CA ARG A 11 8.64 -4.88 -12.94
C ARG A 11 7.82 -5.51 -11.82
N LEU A 12 8.11 -5.17 -10.57
CA LEU A 12 7.36 -5.68 -9.42
C LEU A 12 5.89 -5.28 -9.51
N CYS A 13 5.59 -4.01 -9.81
CA CYS A 13 4.21 -3.55 -9.99
C CYS A 13 3.49 -4.30 -11.11
N THR A 14 4.14 -4.55 -12.25
CA THR A 14 3.56 -5.36 -13.33
C THR A 14 3.22 -6.78 -12.85
N GLN A 15 4.11 -7.43 -12.10
CA GLN A 15 3.86 -8.77 -11.55
C GLN A 15 2.71 -8.75 -10.54
N LEU A 16 2.65 -7.75 -9.65
CA LEU A 16 1.57 -7.59 -8.69
C LEU A 16 0.21 -7.40 -9.40
N LEU A 17 0.17 -6.65 -10.50
CA LEU A 17 -1.04 -6.44 -11.29
C LEU A 17 -1.52 -7.71 -12.00
N GLN A 18 -0.59 -8.51 -12.52
CA GLN A 18 -0.90 -9.81 -13.14
C GLN A 18 -1.51 -10.78 -12.13
N GLU A 19 -1.00 -10.77 -10.90
CA GLU A 19 -1.41 -11.67 -9.83
C GLU A 19 -2.49 -11.07 -8.90
N LYS A 20 -3.15 -9.97 -9.30
CA LYS A 20 -4.02 -9.17 -8.40
C LYS A 20 -5.18 -9.94 -7.75
N HIS A 21 -5.57 -11.07 -8.33
CA HIS A 21 -6.66 -11.93 -7.82
C HIS A 21 -6.14 -13.08 -6.94
N ASP A 22 -4.83 -13.34 -6.92
CA ASP A 22 -4.20 -14.36 -6.09
C ASP A 22 -3.39 -13.67 -4.97
N THR A 23 -4.04 -13.53 -3.82
CA THR A 23 -3.44 -12.91 -2.62
C THR A 23 -2.20 -13.67 -2.15
N SER A 24 -2.12 -14.98 -2.35
CA SER A 24 -0.95 -15.78 -1.98
C SER A 24 0.26 -15.48 -2.87
N ARG A 25 0.02 -15.21 -4.16
CA ARG A 25 1.05 -14.81 -5.12
C ARG A 25 1.52 -13.39 -4.87
N VAL A 26 0.59 -12.47 -4.59
CA VAL A 26 0.92 -11.10 -4.14
C VAL A 26 1.84 -11.13 -2.92
N ASP A 27 1.51 -11.94 -1.90
CA ASP A 27 2.33 -12.02 -0.68
C ASP A 27 3.72 -12.62 -0.95
N LYS A 28 3.82 -13.63 -1.82
CA LYS A 28 5.13 -14.17 -2.29
C LYS A 28 5.96 -13.12 -3.03
N LEU A 29 5.34 -12.31 -3.89
CA LEU A 29 6.00 -11.23 -4.60
C LEU A 29 6.49 -10.14 -3.63
N MET A 30 5.70 -9.82 -2.60
CA MET A 30 6.10 -8.91 -1.53
C MET A 30 7.32 -9.42 -0.76
N ALA A 31 7.31 -10.68 -0.34
CA ALA A 31 8.46 -11.30 0.31
C ALA A 31 9.72 -11.24 -0.57
N GLY A 32 9.59 -11.57 -1.85
CA GLY A 32 10.69 -11.52 -2.82
C GLY A 32 11.21 -10.10 -3.03
N GLY A 33 10.32 -9.12 -3.21
CA GLY A 33 10.65 -7.72 -3.40
C GLY A 33 11.35 -7.10 -2.19
N ILE A 34 10.97 -7.48 -0.97
CA ILE A 34 11.65 -7.03 0.26
C ILE A 34 13.07 -7.61 0.33
N ARG A 35 13.24 -8.93 0.10
CA ARG A 35 14.56 -9.58 0.12
C ARG A 35 15.52 -9.01 -0.93
N GLN A 36 14.99 -8.61 -2.09
CA GLN A 36 15.75 -7.97 -3.16
C GLN A 36 16.01 -6.46 -2.91
N GLY A 37 15.47 -5.91 -1.82
CA GLY A 37 15.61 -4.50 -1.47
C GLY A 37 14.85 -3.55 -2.41
N ILE A 38 13.87 -4.07 -3.15
CA ILE A 38 12.97 -3.31 -4.03
C ILE A 38 11.83 -2.71 -3.23
N VAL A 39 11.33 -3.43 -2.21
CA VAL A 39 10.30 -2.98 -1.29
C VAL A 39 10.96 -2.60 0.03
N ASP A 40 10.98 -1.30 0.32
CA ASP A 40 11.40 -0.76 1.60
C ASP A 40 10.53 0.46 1.95
N LYS A 41 10.86 1.14 3.05
CA LYS A 41 10.10 2.30 3.52
C LYS A 41 10.04 3.45 2.50
N ASP A 42 11.05 3.58 1.65
CA ASP A 42 11.20 4.69 0.71
C ASP A 42 10.51 4.37 -0.63
N THR A 43 10.49 3.09 -1.01
CA THR A 43 9.86 2.65 -2.27
C THR A 43 8.41 2.19 -2.12
N LEU A 44 7.97 1.82 -0.91
CA LEU A 44 6.60 1.39 -0.65
C LEU A 44 5.56 2.45 -1.09
N PRO A 45 5.70 3.75 -0.77
CA PRO A 45 4.76 4.76 -1.26
C PRO A 45 4.68 4.83 -2.80
N LEU A 46 5.79 4.59 -3.50
CA LEU A 46 5.83 4.59 -4.97
C LEU A 46 5.08 3.39 -5.56
N ILE A 47 5.23 2.22 -4.94
CA ILE A 47 4.50 1.00 -5.32
C ILE A 47 2.99 1.22 -5.13
N ILE A 48 2.60 1.80 -4.00
CA ILE A 48 1.20 2.12 -3.71
C ILE A 48 0.63 3.17 -4.66
N GLN A 49 1.39 4.22 -4.97
CA GLN A 49 0.97 5.23 -5.95
C GLN A 49 0.74 4.61 -7.33
N LYS A 50 1.67 3.75 -7.78
CA LYS A 50 1.55 3.12 -9.09
C LYS A 50 0.35 2.17 -9.16
N THR A 51 0.13 1.37 -8.13
CA THR A 51 -0.99 0.42 -8.09
C THR A 51 -2.34 1.12 -7.90
N ALA A 52 -2.49 1.95 -6.86
CA ALA A 52 -3.76 2.59 -6.54
C ALA A 52 -4.14 3.70 -7.52
N VAL A 53 -3.22 4.61 -7.85
CA VAL A 53 -3.53 5.83 -8.61
C VAL A 53 -3.31 5.63 -10.10
N THR A 54 -2.13 5.16 -10.50
CA THR A 54 -1.81 5.04 -11.94
C THR A 54 -2.59 3.92 -12.62
N GLN A 55 -2.85 2.82 -11.93
CA GLN A 55 -3.53 1.65 -12.49
C GLN A 55 -4.98 1.51 -12.02
N GLY A 56 -5.42 2.32 -11.05
CA GLY A 56 -6.77 2.25 -10.49
C GLY A 56 -7.04 1.01 -9.62
N GLU A 57 -6.01 0.21 -9.31
CA GLU A 57 -6.11 -1.05 -8.58
C GLU A 57 -5.92 -0.82 -7.07
N TRP A 58 -6.78 0.00 -6.48
CA TRP A 58 -6.72 0.36 -5.05
C TRP A 58 -6.90 -0.85 -4.13
N CYS A 59 -7.67 -1.88 -4.53
CA CYS A 59 -7.78 -3.13 -3.80
C CYS A 59 -6.44 -3.87 -3.71
N LEU A 60 -5.68 -3.92 -4.81
CA LEU A 60 -4.34 -4.51 -4.82
C LEU A 60 -3.40 -3.73 -3.91
N ALA A 61 -3.47 -2.41 -3.94
CA ALA A 61 -2.66 -1.56 -3.05
C ALA A 61 -2.95 -1.85 -1.56
N LEU A 62 -4.22 -2.08 -1.19
CA LEU A 62 -4.59 -2.51 0.16
C LEU A 62 -4.04 -3.90 0.50
N CYS A 63 -4.12 -4.86 -0.43
CA CYS A 63 -3.53 -6.19 -0.24
C CYS A 63 -2.01 -6.11 0.00
N VAL A 64 -1.31 -5.27 -0.77
CA VAL A 64 0.13 -5.00 -0.60
C VAL A 64 0.41 -4.45 0.81
N LEU A 65 -0.40 -3.50 1.28
CA LEU A 65 -0.23 -2.94 2.62
C LEU A 65 -0.57 -3.92 3.75
N GLN A 66 -1.46 -4.88 3.51
CA GLN A 66 -1.82 -5.93 4.48
C GLN A 66 -0.80 -7.06 4.56
N SER A 67 0.18 -7.12 3.66
CA SER A 67 1.21 -8.17 3.68
C SER A 67 1.94 -8.21 5.02
N GLN A 68 1.93 -9.37 5.66
CA GLN A 68 2.61 -9.61 6.94
C GLN A 68 4.14 -9.53 6.80
N HIS A 69 4.65 -9.69 5.58
CA HIS A 69 6.08 -9.55 5.30
C HIS A 69 6.58 -8.12 5.54
N LEU A 70 5.74 -7.10 5.41
CA LEU A 70 6.12 -5.73 5.77
C LEU A 70 6.47 -5.65 7.27
N ASP A 71 5.68 -6.27 8.14
CA ASP A 71 5.93 -6.29 9.58
C ASP A 71 7.11 -7.19 9.94
N ALA A 72 7.16 -8.39 9.38
CA ALA A 72 8.24 -9.35 9.61
C ALA A 72 9.62 -8.79 9.24
N HIS A 73 9.69 -7.96 8.19
CA HIS A 73 10.91 -7.30 7.73
C HIS A 73 11.05 -5.85 8.20
N ARG A 74 10.18 -5.37 9.10
CA ARG A 74 10.20 -4.01 9.68
C ARG A 74 10.14 -2.89 8.64
N VAL A 75 9.46 -3.12 7.52
CA VAL A 75 9.16 -2.11 6.51
C VAL A 75 8.01 -1.24 7.01
N ARG A 76 8.33 -0.01 7.41
CA ARG A 76 7.34 0.92 7.96
C ARG A 76 6.38 1.42 6.88
N ARG A 77 5.08 1.43 7.23
CA ARG A 77 4.02 2.08 6.46
C ARG A 77 3.98 3.55 6.84
N ASP A 78 4.35 4.44 5.92
CA ASP A 78 4.27 5.88 6.12
C ASP A 78 2.79 6.33 6.13
N HIS A 79 2.45 7.30 6.98
CA HIS A 79 1.10 7.87 7.03
C HIS A 79 0.70 8.55 5.71
N ASN A 80 1.65 9.05 4.92
CA ASN A 80 1.37 9.64 3.62
C ASN A 80 0.73 8.65 2.63
N ILE A 81 0.96 7.34 2.81
CA ILE A 81 0.41 6.27 1.97
C ILE A 81 -1.11 6.27 2.06
N TRP A 82 -1.70 6.65 3.20
CA TRP A 82 -3.15 6.79 3.33
C TRP A 82 -3.71 7.72 2.26
N ALA A 83 -3.15 8.92 2.14
CA ALA A 83 -3.59 9.92 1.18
C ALA A 83 -3.32 9.50 -0.27
N ILE A 84 -2.36 8.60 -0.51
CA ILE A 84 -2.12 8.01 -1.85
C ILE A 84 -3.24 7.02 -2.19
N VAL A 85 -3.57 6.10 -1.28
CA VAL A 85 -4.64 5.14 -1.49
C VAL A 85 -5.97 5.86 -1.69
N ASP A 86 -6.31 6.81 -0.82
CA ASP A 86 -7.58 7.55 -0.86
C ASP A 86 -7.80 8.25 -2.22
N ARG A 87 -6.74 8.79 -2.84
CA ARG A 87 -6.78 9.38 -4.19
C ARG A 87 -7.03 8.38 -5.32
N GLY A 88 -6.67 7.11 -5.12
CA GLY A 88 -6.91 6.03 -6.10
C GLY A 88 -8.27 5.35 -5.96
N VAL A 89 -9.02 5.64 -4.89
CA VAL A 89 -10.34 5.05 -4.67
C VAL A 89 -11.38 5.76 -5.55
N PRO A 90 -12.25 5.01 -6.26
CA PRO A 90 -13.35 5.61 -7.01
C PRO A 90 -14.30 6.44 -6.13
N ASP A 91 -14.85 7.51 -6.69
CA ASP A 91 -15.74 8.47 -6.01
C ASP A 91 -17.16 7.91 -5.77
N ASN A 92 -17.25 6.76 -5.12
CA ASN A 92 -18.51 6.17 -4.68
C ASN A 92 -18.44 5.78 -3.19
N ALA A 93 -19.59 5.83 -2.52
CA ALA A 93 -19.67 5.64 -1.08
C ALA A 93 -19.21 4.24 -0.64
N ALA A 94 -19.50 3.20 -1.43
CA ALA A 94 -19.14 1.84 -1.10
C ALA A 94 -17.61 1.62 -1.11
N SER A 95 -16.94 2.02 -2.20
CA SER A 95 -15.48 1.91 -2.34
C SER A 95 -14.75 2.75 -1.29
N ARG A 96 -15.18 4.00 -1.06
CA ARG A 96 -14.59 4.86 -0.01
C ARG A 96 -14.73 4.27 1.39
N ASN A 97 -15.90 3.74 1.73
CA ASN A 97 -16.11 3.09 3.03
C ASN A 97 -15.27 1.81 3.18
N ALA A 98 -15.17 0.99 2.13
CA ALA A 98 -14.36 -0.21 2.14
C ALA A 98 -12.87 0.11 2.32
N ALA A 99 -12.34 1.06 1.54
CA ALA A 99 -10.96 1.51 1.65
C ALA A 99 -10.66 2.09 3.04
N ARG A 100 -11.55 2.93 3.56
CA ARG A 100 -11.41 3.51 4.91
C ARG A 100 -11.36 2.43 5.99
N LYS A 101 -12.25 1.43 5.95
CA LYS A 101 -12.24 0.31 6.91
C LYS A 101 -10.93 -0.48 6.83
N ALA A 102 -10.47 -0.78 5.62
CA ALA A 102 -9.21 -1.51 5.42
C ALA A 102 -8.00 -0.72 5.94
N LEU A 103 -7.90 0.57 5.60
CA LEU A 103 -6.83 1.44 6.09
C LEU A 103 -6.87 1.60 7.60
N GLN A 104 -8.05 1.74 8.21
CA GLN A 104 -8.18 1.75 9.67
C GLN A 104 -7.69 0.47 10.32
N ALA A 105 -7.90 -0.70 9.69
CA ALA A 105 -7.38 -1.97 10.19
C ALA A 105 -5.84 -2.03 10.07
N ILE A 106 -5.27 -1.53 8.97
CA ILE A 106 -3.81 -1.56 8.70
C ILE A 106 -3.04 -0.63 9.64
N TYR A 107 -3.50 0.62 9.82
CA TYR A 107 -2.83 1.61 10.68
C TYR A 107 -3.31 1.53 12.15
N GLY A 108 -4.26 0.65 12.44
CA GLY A 108 -4.92 0.57 13.74
C GLY A 108 -5.64 1.87 14.14
N SER A 109 -5.93 1.99 15.44
CA SER A 109 -6.56 3.18 16.04
C SER A 109 -5.67 4.43 16.05
N GLN A 110 -4.48 4.41 15.44
CA GLN A 110 -3.60 5.59 15.37
C GLN A 110 -4.27 6.79 14.66
N LEU A 111 -5.20 6.56 13.73
CA LEU A 111 -5.99 7.65 13.16
C LEU A 111 -7.09 8.20 14.07
N ARG A 112 -7.58 7.45 15.08
CA ARG A 112 -8.57 7.99 16.03
C ARG A 112 -8.03 9.17 16.82
N LYS A 113 -6.70 9.35 16.88
CA LYS A 113 -6.07 10.50 17.54
C LYS A 113 -5.95 11.75 16.66
N GLN A 114 -6.09 11.66 15.34
CA GLN A 114 -5.95 12.80 14.43
C GLN A 114 -7.28 13.41 13.97
N THR A 115 -8.39 12.67 14.08
CA THR A 115 -9.74 13.15 13.71
C THR A 115 -10.62 13.54 14.89
N SER A 116 -10.06 13.77 16.08
CA SER A 116 -10.78 14.55 17.09
C SER A 116 -10.54 16.04 16.79
N PRO A 117 -11.49 16.77 16.18
CA PRO A 117 -11.46 18.21 16.33
C PRO A 117 -11.61 18.47 17.83
N LEU A 118 -10.60 19.09 18.43
CA LEU A 118 -10.76 19.80 19.69
C LEU A 118 -11.74 20.94 19.40
N ILE A 119 -13.04 20.65 19.51
CA ILE A 119 -14.06 21.68 19.67
C ILE A 119 -13.86 22.18 21.10
N ARG A 120 -13.20 23.33 21.20
CA ARG A 120 -13.25 24.20 22.38
C ARG A 120 -14.38 25.19 22.18
#